data_AF-A0A350CJ27-F1
#
_entry.id   AF-A0A350CJ27-F1
#
_cell.length_a   1.000
_cell.length_b   1.000
_cell.length_c   1.000
_cell.angle_alpha   90.00
_cell.angle_beta   90.00
_cell.angle_gamma   90.00
#
_symmetry.space_group_name_H-M   'P 1'
#
loop_
_entity.id
_entity.type
_entity.pdbx_description
1 polymer ?
#
loop_
_entity_poly.entity_id
_entity_poly.type
_entity_poly.pdbx_seq_one_letter_code
_entity_poly.pdbx_strand_id
1 'polypeptide(L)'
;ILMQLQHEEPYYVRLREAFNDIFLVLGIDGNPDSTVLSYEHFEKTRLWYQQHDLSHISDEKDRRQAGYKLANDYRQALLEEPLRLIEHIVRNDRPFSEILTADYIMVSAYSARGYGVYDQLKSQFRNPDDPLEFLPVRLSALVGRNASENQESATGFYPHAGLLSSFQYLSRYPTTETNRNRLRARMFYLHFLGVDILELAARGSDAAAATAAFPTPVMQAGECVVCHKTLDPVAGLFQDYWRFDANFSIYGRRREGWFEDMFAAGFEGQALPPEDRWRSLQWLAERTVRDPR
;
A
#
# COMPACT_ATOMS: atom_id res chain seq x y z
N ILE A 1 -21.25 -26.71 1.23
CA ILE A 1 -19.99 -26.93 0.48
C ILE A 1 -19.05 -25.72 0.62
N LEU A 2 -19.34 -24.53 0.07
CA LEU A 2 -18.48 -23.34 0.24
C LEU A 2 -18.22 -22.94 1.71
N MET A 3 -19.24 -22.94 2.56
CA MET A 3 -19.09 -22.64 4.01
C MET A 3 -18.32 -23.72 4.81
N GLN A 4 -18.23 -24.96 4.30
CA GLN A 4 -17.45 -26.01 4.96
C GLN A 4 -15.96 -25.89 4.61
N LEU A 5 -15.66 -25.53 3.35
CA LEU A 5 -14.28 -25.33 2.87
C LEU A 5 -13.57 -24.15 3.54
N GLN A 6 -14.32 -23.16 4.04
CA GLN A 6 -13.77 -22.03 4.81
C GLN A 6 -12.99 -22.46 6.06
N HIS A 7 -13.08 -23.70 6.52
CA HIS A 7 -12.32 -24.17 7.68
C HIS A 7 -11.03 -24.91 7.30
N GLU A 8 -10.73 -25.04 6.00
CA GLU A 8 -9.60 -25.82 5.50
C GLU A 8 -8.50 -24.90 4.93
N GLU A 9 -7.23 -25.21 5.23
CA GLU A 9 -6.08 -24.43 4.74
C GLU A 9 -6.04 -24.22 3.20
N PRO A 10 -6.38 -25.20 2.35
CA PRO A 10 -6.40 -25.00 0.90
C PRO A 10 -7.35 -23.89 0.43
N TYR A 11 -8.45 -23.62 1.15
CA TYR A 11 -9.35 -22.52 0.82
C TYR A 11 -8.65 -21.17 0.91
N TYR A 12 -7.85 -20.96 1.95
CA TYR A 12 -7.15 -19.69 2.18
C TYR A 12 -5.96 -19.49 1.24
N VAL A 13 -5.31 -20.57 0.82
CA VAL A 13 -4.33 -20.50 -0.29
C VAL A 13 -5.03 -20.00 -1.54
N ARG A 14 -6.16 -20.60 -1.92
CA ARG A 14 -6.90 -20.19 -3.12
C ARG A 14 -7.48 -18.78 -3.00
N LEU A 15 -7.91 -18.39 -1.82
CA LEU A 15 -8.39 -17.03 -1.52
C LEU A 15 -7.28 -16.00 -1.81
N ARG A 16 -6.07 -16.23 -1.27
CA ARG A 16 -4.93 -15.34 -1.50
C ARG A 16 -4.54 -15.27 -2.98
N GLU A 17 -4.52 -16.40 -3.68
CA GLU A 17 -4.29 -16.43 -5.13
C GLU A 17 -5.32 -15.60 -5.89
N ALA A 18 -6.62 -15.83 -5.65
CA ALA A 18 -7.70 -15.14 -6.36
C ALA A 18 -7.66 -13.62 -6.13
N PHE A 19 -7.38 -13.17 -4.90
CA PHE A 19 -7.24 -11.75 -4.63
C PHE A 19 -5.94 -11.16 -5.18
N ASN A 20 -4.86 -11.95 -5.26
CA ASN A 20 -3.67 -11.50 -5.96
C ASN A 20 -3.89 -11.37 -7.47
N ASP A 21 -4.71 -12.22 -8.10
CA ASP A 21 -5.05 -12.08 -9.52
C ASP A 21 -5.78 -10.76 -9.82
N ILE A 22 -6.42 -10.17 -8.79
CA ILE A 22 -7.08 -8.85 -8.86
C ILE A 22 -6.08 -7.73 -8.54
N PHE A 23 -5.48 -7.75 -7.34
CA PHE A 23 -4.68 -6.63 -6.83
C PHE A 23 -3.22 -6.65 -7.27
N LEU A 24 -2.72 -7.78 -7.76
CA LEU A 24 -1.36 -8.00 -8.28
C LEU A 24 -0.26 -7.58 -7.30
N VAL A 25 -0.52 -7.61 -5.99
CA VAL A 25 0.38 -7.09 -4.93
C VAL A 25 1.62 -7.94 -4.72
N LEU A 26 1.65 -9.19 -5.19
CA LEU A 26 2.87 -10.00 -5.25
C LEU A 26 3.81 -9.57 -6.39
N GLY A 27 3.28 -8.89 -7.41
CA GLY A 27 4.00 -8.46 -8.62
C GLY A 27 4.76 -7.15 -8.44
N ILE A 28 5.54 -7.02 -7.36
CA ILE A 28 6.40 -5.87 -7.10
C ILE A 28 7.74 -6.06 -7.80
N ASP A 29 8.21 -5.02 -8.50
CA ASP A 29 9.50 -5.06 -9.17
C ASP A 29 10.68 -4.97 -8.19
N GLY A 30 11.75 -5.70 -8.48
CA GLY A 30 12.97 -5.71 -7.67
C GLY A 30 12.88 -6.60 -6.42
N ASN A 31 13.63 -6.25 -5.38
CA ASN A 31 13.68 -7.01 -4.13
C ASN A 31 12.65 -6.45 -3.13
N PRO A 32 11.72 -7.25 -2.59
CA PRO A 32 10.66 -6.76 -1.69
C PRO A 32 11.16 -6.04 -0.44
N ASP A 33 12.24 -6.52 0.17
CA ASP A 33 12.94 -5.88 1.30
C ASP A 33 13.57 -4.53 0.96
N SER A 34 13.52 -4.15 -0.32
CA SER A 34 13.97 -2.87 -0.83
C SER A 34 12.84 -1.99 -1.35
N THR A 35 11.91 -2.58 -2.11
CA THR A 35 10.82 -1.84 -2.75
C THR A 35 9.63 -1.62 -1.82
N VAL A 36 9.43 -2.45 -0.80
CA VAL A 36 8.36 -2.30 0.22
C VAL A 36 8.89 -1.50 1.41
N LEU A 37 10.09 -1.83 1.88
CA LEU A 37 10.73 -1.17 3.01
C LEU A 37 11.76 -0.16 2.51
N SER A 38 11.30 1.06 2.30
CA SER A 38 12.12 2.10 1.70
C SER A 38 13.31 2.50 2.58
N TYR A 39 14.40 2.91 1.94
CA TYR A 39 15.63 3.31 2.63
C TYR A 39 15.39 4.49 3.57
N GLU A 40 14.58 5.46 3.14
CA GLU A 40 14.26 6.66 3.93
C GLU A 40 13.62 6.37 5.30
N HIS A 41 12.85 5.29 5.45
CA HIS A 41 12.09 5.04 6.69
C HIS A 41 12.53 3.76 7.41
N PHE A 42 13.18 2.83 6.71
CA PHE A 42 13.52 1.51 7.25
C PHE A 42 15.00 1.15 7.09
N GLU A 43 15.90 2.11 6.83
CA GLU A 43 17.35 1.90 6.63
C GLU A 43 17.98 0.90 7.61
N LYS A 44 17.64 1.03 8.91
CA LYS A 44 18.27 0.25 9.98
C LYS A 44 17.77 -1.19 10.07
N THR A 45 16.57 -1.47 9.59
CA THR A 45 15.85 -2.73 9.85
C THR A 45 15.66 -3.56 8.58
N ARG A 46 15.54 -2.92 7.41
CA ARG A 46 15.15 -3.59 6.16
C ARG A 46 16.11 -4.70 5.70
N LEU A 47 17.40 -4.63 6.03
CA LEU A 47 18.43 -5.61 5.65
C LEU A 47 18.92 -6.48 6.83
N TRP A 48 18.13 -6.60 7.90
CA TRP A 48 18.53 -7.33 9.13
C TRP A 48 19.09 -8.74 8.87
N TYR A 49 18.57 -9.44 7.86
CA TYR A 49 18.96 -10.82 7.53
C TYR A 49 20.44 -10.94 7.11
N GLN A 50 21.05 -9.85 6.64
CA GLN A 50 22.47 -9.84 6.23
C GLN A 50 23.42 -9.97 7.42
N GLN A 51 22.97 -9.58 8.61
CA GLN A 51 23.73 -9.64 9.86
C GLN A 51 23.25 -10.78 10.77
N HIS A 52 22.35 -11.64 10.28
CA HIS A 52 21.80 -12.73 11.06
C HIS A 52 22.86 -13.82 11.29
N ASP A 53 23.03 -14.23 12.55
CA ASP A 53 24.06 -15.19 12.93
C ASP A 53 23.69 -16.61 12.51
N LEU A 54 24.39 -17.13 11.50
CA LEU A 54 24.30 -18.50 11.01
C LEU A 54 25.58 -19.31 11.30
N SER A 55 26.44 -18.83 12.21
CA SER A 55 27.73 -19.47 12.53
C SER A 55 27.59 -20.87 13.14
N HIS A 56 26.42 -21.18 13.70
CA HIS A 56 26.08 -22.52 14.19
C HIS A 56 26.09 -23.60 13.09
N ILE A 57 25.95 -23.22 11.81
CA ILE A 57 26.06 -24.13 10.67
C ILE A 57 27.53 -24.23 10.28
N SER A 58 28.16 -25.39 10.53
CA SER A 58 29.61 -25.57 10.33
C SER A 58 30.02 -25.60 8.86
N ASP A 59 29.22 -26.24 8.00
CA ASP A 59 29.47 -26.31 6.56
C ASP A 59 29.18 -24.97 5.87
N GLU A 60 30.12 -24.49 5.06
CA GLU A 60 30.02 -23.18 4.40
C GLU A 60 28.90 -23.13 3.35
N LYS A 61 28.72 -24.22 2.60
CA LYS A 61 27.71 -24.31 1.55
C LYS A 61 26.31 -24.33 2.17
N ASP A 62 26.12 -25.11 3.22
CA ASP A 62 24.86 -25.18 3.96
C ASP A 62 24.54 -23.83 4.62
N ARG A 63 25.54 -23.16 5.21
CA ARG A 63 25.38 -21.82 5.79
C ARG A 63 24.92 -20.80 4.75
N ARG A 64 25.53 -20.83 3.56
CA ARG A 64 25.16 -19.95 2.45
C ARG A 64 23.73 -20.24 1.96
N GLN A 65 23.36 -21.52 1.85
CA GLN A 65 22.01 -21.92 1.46
C GLN A 65 20.96 -21.49 2.50
N ALA A 66 21.27 -21.61 3.79
CA ALA A 66 20.41 -21.12 4.87
C ALA A 66 20.23 -19.59 4.80
N GLY A 67 21.29 -18.83 4.50
CA GLY A 67 21.20 -17.39 4.29
C GLY A 67 20.29 -17.01 3.10
N TYR A 68 20.36 -17.74 2.00
CA TYR A 68 19.45 -17.55 0.86
C TYR A 68 18.00 -17.89 1.20
N LYS A 69 17.77 -18.99 1.93
CA LYS A 69 16.44 -19.35 2.40
C LYS A 69 15.87 -18.26 3.31
N LEU A 70 16.65 -17.77 4.28
CA LEU A 70 16.27 -16.69 5.19
C LEU A 70 15.84 -15.43 4.45
N ALA A 71 16.63 -14.99 3.46
CA ALA A 71 16.30 -13.83 2.64
C ALA A 71 15.00 -14.06 1.82
N ASN A 72 14.82 -15.24 1.26
CA ASN A 72 13.63 -15.57 0.47
C ASN A 72 12.37 -15.64 1.34
N ASP A 73 12.43 -16.29 2.50
CA ASP A 73 11.31 -16.38 3.44
C ASP A 73 10.91 -14.98 3.95
N TYR A 74 11.88 -14.13 4.26
CA TYR A 74 11.64 -12.74 4.64
C TYR A 74 10.97 -11.92 3.53
N ARG A 75 11.48 -12.01 2.30
CA ARG A 75 10.89 -11.32 1.14
C ARG A 75 9.48 -11.81 0.84
N GLN A 76 9.26 -13.12 0.92
CA GLN A 76 7.94 -13.70 0.75
C GLN A 76 6.97 -13.21 1.84
N ALA A 77 7.42 -13.17 3.09
CA ALA A 77 6.60 -12.67 4.19
C ALA A 77 6.20 -11.19 4.03
N LEU A 78 7.09 -10.35 3.48
CA LEU A 78 6.76 -8.97 3.12
C LEU A 78 5.71 -8.91 2.00
N LEU A 79 5.86 -9.71 0.94
CA LEU A 79 4.90 -9.70 -0.18
C LEU A 79 3.52 -10.20 0.24
N GLU A 80 3.45 -11.18 1.14
CA GLU A 80 2.18 -11.79 1.54
C GLU A 80 1.32 -10.90 2.44
N GLU A 81 1.87 -9.88 3.10
CA GLU A 81 1.16 -9.05 4.10
C GLU A 81 -0.25 -8.61 3.65
N PRO A 82 -0.47 -7.98 2.47
CA PRO A 82 -1.81 -7.52 2.09
C PRO A 82 -2.79 -8.68 1.89
N LEU A 83 -2.30 -9.82 1.40
CA LEU A 83 -3.12 -11.02 1.21
C LEU A 83 -3.41 -11.71 2.55
N ARG A 84 -2.49 -11.61 3.51
CA ARG A 84 -2.68 -12.08 4.89
C ARG A 84 -3.71 -11.24 5.64
N LEU A 85 -3.85 -9.95 5.33
CA LEU A 85 -4.95 -9.13 5.86
C LEU A 85 -6.31 -9.68 5.39
N ILE A 86 -6.45 -9.97 4.09
CA ILE A 86 -7.68 -10.55 3.53
C ILE A 86 -7.98 -11.91 4.17
N GLU A 87 -6.97 -12.77 4.25
CA GLU A 87 -7.07 -14.06 4.92
C GLU A 87 -7.50 -13.89 6.39
N HIS A 88 -6.90 -12.94 7.13
CA HIS A 88 -7.22 -12.65 8.52
C HIS A 88 -8.68 -12.21 8.68
N ILE A 89 -9.16 -11.32 7.83
CA ILE A 89 -10.56 -10.85 7.85
C ILE A 89 -11.51 -12.04 7.67
N VAL A 90 -11.28 -12.88 6.65
CA VAL A 90 -12.15 -14.02 6.33
C VAL A 90 -12.04 -15.13 7.38
N ARG A 91 -10.85 -15.43 7.90
CA ARG A 91 -10.63 -16.43 8.97
C ARG A 91 -11.34 -16.11 10.27
N ASN A 92 -11.55 -14.82 10.55
CA ASN A 92 -12.09 -14.36 11.83
C ASN A 92 -13.49 -13.76 11.67
N ASP A 93 -14.20 -14.06 10.57
CA ASP A 93 -15.55 -13.58 10.26
C ASP A 93 -15.72 -12.06 10.46
N ARG A 94 -14.69 -11.28 10.08
CA ARG A 94 -14.69 -9.83 10.24
C ARG A 94 -15.37 -9.15 9.05
N PRO A 95 -15.92 -7.93 9.22
CA PRO A 95 -16.52 -7.20 8.11
C PRO A 95 -15.51 -7.00 6.97
N PHE A 96 -15.88 -7.38 5.74
CA PHE A 96 -14.97 -7.30 4.60
C PHE A 96 -14.53 -5.87 4.25
N SER A 97 -15.31 -4.86 4.68
CA SER A 97 -14.94 -3.43 4.63
C SER A 97 -13.58 -3.12 5.27
N GLU A 98 -13.15 -3.99 6.20
CA GLU A 98 -11.86 -3.90 6.85
C GLU A 98 -10.66 -4.00 5.90
N ILE A 99 -10.86 -4.53 4.68
CA ILE A 99 -9.85 -4.48 3.62
C ILE A 99 -9.37 -3.05 3.32
N LEU A 100 -10.21 -2.05 3.60
CA LEU A 100 -9.90 -0.62 3.47
C LEU A 100 -9.73 0.08 4.82
N THR A 101 -10.44 -0.36 5.87
CA THR A 101 -10.48 0.37 7.16
C THR A 101 -9.55 -0.18 8.22
N ALA A 102 -8.85 -1.29 7.98
CA ALA A 102 -7.84 -1.80 8.91
C ALA A 102 -6.80 -0.71 9.19
N ASP A 103 -6.54 -0.46 10.48
CA ASP A 103 -5.50 0.45 10.96
C ASP A 103 -4.22 -0.29 11.39
N TYR A 104 -4.11 -1.57 11.02
CA TYR A 104 -3.00 -2.47 11.30
C TYR A 104 -2.57 -3.23 10.04
N ILE A 105 -1.33 -3.70 10.04
CA ILE A 105 -0.77 -4.59 9.02
C ILE A 105 -0.63 -6.01 9.56
N MET A 106 -0.45 -6.99 8.68
CA MET A 106 -0.14 -8.37 9.05
C MET A 106 1.36 -8.63 8.92
N VAL A 107 2.00 -9.04 10.01
CA VAL A 107 3.44 -9.35 10.01
C VAL A 107 3.70 -10.76 10.50
N SER A 108 4.63 -11.45 9.84
CA SER A 108 5.29 -12.61 10.42
C SER A 108 6.47 -12.17 11.27
N ALA A 109 7.08 -13.10 11.99
CA ALA A 109 8.31 -12.83 12.74
C ALA A 109 9.42 -12.27 11.82
N TYR A 110 9.44 -12.66 10.54
CA TYR A 110 10.43 -12.20 9.57
C TYR A 110 10.14 -10.77 9.11
N SER A 111 8.92 -10.48 8.67
CA SER A 111 8.56 -9.12 8.22
C SER A 111 8.51 -8.13 9.38
N ALA A 112 8.15 -8.55 10.59
CA ALA A 112 8.20 -7.72 11.80
C ALA A 112 9.61 -7.18 12.10
N ARG A 113 10.67 -7.95 11.80
CA ARG A 113 12.05 -7.48 11.93
C ARG A 113 12.36 -6.37 10.93
N GLY A 114 11.90 -6.53 9.69
CA GLY A 114 12.00 -5.50 8.64
C GLY A 114 11.26 -4.22 9.00
N TYR A 115 10.05 -4.33 9.52
CA TYR A 115 9.24 -3.21 10.02
C TYR A 115 9.74 -2.60 11.33
N GLY A 116 10.73 -3.22 11.99
CA GLY A 116 11.29 -2.71 13.25
C GLY A 116 10.39 -2.91 14.48
N VAL A 117 9.41 -3.81 14.40
CA VAL A 117 8.41 -4.07 15.46
C VAL A 117 8.57 -5.45 16.12
N TYR A 118 9.56 -6.24 15.70
CA TYR A 118 9.75 -7.62 16.17
C TYR A 118 9.88 -7.72 17.70
N ASP A 119 10.66 -6.85 18.35
CA ASP A 119 10.89 -6.94 19.79
C ASP A 119 9.60 -6.73 20.61
N GLN A 120 8.63 -5.99 20.07
CA GLN A 120 7.32 -5.75 20.68
C GLN A 120 6.39 -6.97 20.54
N LEU A 121 6.61 -7.78 19.50
CA LEU A 121 5.74 -8.90 19.12
C LEU A 121 6.33 -10.28 19.45
N LYS A 122 7.63 -10.36 19.78
CA LYS A 122 8.37 -11.62 19.93
C LYS A 122 7.67 -12.63 20.84
N SER A 123 7.08 -12.18 21.95
CA SER A 123 6.38 -13.05 22.92
C SER A 123 4.98 -13.50 22.47
N GLN A 124 4.44 -12.91 21.40
CA GLN A 124 3.11 -13.20 20.88
C GLN A 124 3.13 -14.27 19.78
N PHE A 125 4.27 -14.45 19.09
CA PHE A 125 4.47 -15.54 18.14
C PHE A 125 4.55 -16.88 18.89
N ARG A 126 3.79 -17.88 18.43
CA ARG A 126 3.88 -19.24 18.97
C ARG A 126 5.14 -19.92 18.46
N ASN A 127 5.49 -19.68 17.20
CA ASN A 127 6.73 -20.13 16.59
C ASN A 127 7.36 -19.01 15.74
N PRO A 128 8.33 -18.25 16.28
CA PRO A 128 9.04 -17.20 15.53
C PRO A 128 9.84 -17.68 14.32
N ASP A 129 10.05 -19.00 14.17
CA ASP A 129 10.73 -19.61 13.03
C ASP A 129 9.74 -20.11 11.96
N ASP A 130 8.43 -19.97 12.17
CA ASP A 130 7.40 -20.22 11.16
C ASP A 130 7.19 -18.96 10.31
N PRO A 131 7.58 -18.94 9.02
CA PRO A 131 7.36 -17.78 8.16
C PRO A 131 5.89 -17.57 7.79
N LEU A 132 5.01 -18.54 8.08
CA LEU A 132 3.58 -18.51 7.75
C LEU A 132 2.70 -18.10 8.95
N GLU A 133 3.27 -17.90 10.13
CA GLU A 133 2.55 -17.34 11.28
C GLU A 133 2.52 -15.81 11.17
N PHE A 134 1.33 -15.23 11.03
CA PHE A 134 1.12 -13.78 10.92
C PHE A 134 0.29 -13.23 12.08
N LEU A 135 0.67 -12.07 12.58
CA LEU A 135 -0.01 -11.33 13.63
C LEU A 135 -0.37 -9.91 13.16
N PRO A 136 -1.52 -9.36 13.57
CA PRO A 136 -1.86 -7.97 13.31
C PRO A 136 -1.02 -7.02 14.19
N VAL A 137 -0.54 -5.92 13.63
CA VAL A 137 0.17 -4.87 14.37
C VAL A 137 -0.09 -3.47 13.81
N ARG A 138 -0.24 -2.49 14.69
CA ARG A 138 -0.29 -1.07 14.31
C ARG A 138 1.12 -0.54 14.22
N LEU A 139 1.49 -0.01 13.05
CA LEU A 139 2.79 0.64 12.88
C LEU A 139 2.81 2.01 13.53
N SER A 140 3.92 2.38 14.16
CA SER A 140 4.19 3.77 14.54
C SER A 140 4.29 4.65 13.28
N ALA A 141 4.04 5.94 13.44
CA ALA A 141 4.25 6.91 12.37
C ALA A 141 5.69 6.82 11.84
N LEU A 142 5.84 6.95 10.51
CA LEU A 142 7.16 6.77 9.89
C LEU A 142 8.11 7.89 10.31
N VAL A 143 9.32 7.49 10.69
CA VAL A 143 10.42 8.41 11.01
C VAL A 143 11.43 8.35 9.88
N GLY A 144 11.59 9.48 9.19
CA GLY A 144 12.54 9.60 8.10
C GLY A 144 13.98 9.70 8.61
N ARG A 145 14.95 9.58 7.71
CA ARG A 145 16.37 9.87 8.02
C ARG A 145 16.56 11.35 8.32
N ASN A 146 15.71 12.18 7.71
CA ASN A 146 15.62 13.62 7.98
C ASN A 146 14.26 13.96 8.59
N ALA A 147 14.23 14.92 9.51
CA ALA A 147 12.98 15.35 10.16
C ALA A 147 11.92 15.86 9.16
N SER A 148 12.33 16.34 7.98
CA SER A 148 11.41 16.77 6.91
C SER A 148 10.66 15.62 6.24
N GLU A 149 11.15 14.39 6.38
CA GLU A 149 10.53 13.17 5.84
C GLU A 149 9.73 12.43 6.93
N ASN A 150 9.69 12.93 8.17
CA ASN A 150 8.82 12.37 9.20
C ASN A 150 7.37 12.47 8.76
N GLN A 151 6.64 11.37 8.94
CA GLN A 151 5.23 11.34 8.68
C GLN A 151 4.48 12.13 9.75
N GLU A 152 3.61 13.02 9.29
CA GLU A 152 2.67 13.70 10.15
C GLU A 152 1.63 12.71 10.68
N SER A 153 1.45 12.65 12.00
CA SER A 153 0.43 11.82 12.63
C SER A 153 -0.01 12.40 13.96
N ALA A 154 -1.31 12.70 14.07
CA ALA A 154 -1.89 13.19 15.33
C ALA A 154 -1.99 12.07 16.40
N THR A 155 -1.93 10.80 15.99
CA THR A 155 -2.08 9.65 16.88
C THR A 155 -0.74 9.00 17.25
N GLY A 156 0.36 9.40 16.61
CA GLY A 156 1.66 8.75 16.71
C GLY A 156 1.77 7.43 15.94
N PHE A 157 0.69 6.97 15.29
CA PHE A 157 0.65 5.77 14.46
C PHE A 157 0.63 6.10 12.98
N TYR A 158 1.11 5.18 12.16
CA TYR A 158 0.93 5.22 10.71
C TYR A 158 -0.58 5.23 10.43
N PRO A 159 -1.11 6.19 9.64
CA PRO A 159 -2.53 6.27 9.30
C PRO A 159 -2.88 5.19 8.27
N HIS A 160 -2.78 3.93 8.69
CA HIS A 160 -3.05 2.77 7.85
C HIS A 160 -4.54 2.73 7.48
N ALA A 161 -4.80 2.49 6.21
CA ALA A 161 -6.09 2.33 5.56
C ALA A 161 -6.06 1.05 4.71
N GLY A 162 -5.90 -0.09 5.38
CA GLY A 162 -5.81 -1.42 4.79
C GLY A 162 -4.94 -1.46 3.52
N LEU A 163 -5.48 -2.04 2.44
CA LEU A 163 -4.76 -2.18 1.18
C LEU A 163 -4.30 -0.83 0.61
N LEU A 164 -5.08 0.24 0.69
CA LEU A 164 -4.79 1.53 0.03
C LEU A 164 -3.48 2.16 0.50
N SER A 165 -3.12 1.93 1.75
CA SER A 165 -1.91 2.48 2.37
C SER A 165 -0.81 1.45 2.61
N SER A 166 -1.04 0.19 2.22
CA SER A 166 0.00 -0.84 2.28
C SER A 166 1.14 -0.46 1.33
N PHE A 167 2.38 -0.65 1.76
CA PHE A 167 3.55 -0.29 0.96
C PHE A 167 3.62 -1.10 -0.34
N GLN A 168 3.12 -2.33 -0.31
CA GLN A 168 3.00 -3.23 -1.44
C GLN A 168 2.06 -2.67 -2.50
N TYR A 169 0.86 -2.22 -2.12
CA TYR A 169 -0.10 -1.64 -3.05
C TYR A 169 0.41 -0.30 -3.62
N LEU A 170 1.01 0.53 -2.77
CA LEU A 170 1.58 1.82 -3.17
C LEU A 170 2.78 1.66 -4.12
N SER A 171 3.60 0.62 -3.94
CA SER A 171 4.71 0.29 -4.83
C SER A 171 4.27 -0.39 -6.12
N ARG A 172 3.25 -1.26 -6.05
CA ARG A 172 2.67 -1.92 -7.23
C ARG A 172 2.03 -0.92 -8.19
N TYR A 173 1.43 0.13 -7.65
CA TYR A 173 0.81 1.22 -8.41
C TYR A 173 1.59 2.51 -8.18
N PRO A 174 2.72 2.71 -8.87
CA PRO A 174 3.60 3.85 -8.64
C PRO A 174 2.96 5.15 -9.11
N THR A 175 3.61 6.25 -8.75
CA THR A 175 3.28 7.59 -9.24
C THR A 175 4.46 8.17 -10.00
N THR A 176 4.18 9.13 -10.88
CA THR A 176 5.18 9.88 -11.63
C THR A 176 4.79 11.36 -11.64
N GLU A 177 5.72 12.22 -12.05
CA GLU A 177 5.51 13.66 -12.16
C GLU A 177 4.26 14.03 -12.98
N THR A 178 3.99 13.28 -14.05
CA THR A 178 2.85 13.50 -14.94
C THR A 178 1.60 12.75 -14.50
N ASN A 179 1.73 11.56 -13.91
CA ASN A 179 0.60 10.77 -13.45
C ASN A 179 -0.04 11.37 -12.18
N ARG A 180 0.73 12.00 -11.28
CA ARG A 180 0.19 12.71 -10.10
C ARG A 180 -0.77 11.86 -9.27
N ASN A 181 -0.43 10.60 -9.03
CA ASN A 181 -1.25 9.56 -8.36
C ASN A 181 -2.53 9.11 -9.09
N ARG A 182 -2.78 9.55 -10.33
CA ARG A 182 -3.96 9.14 -11.10
C ARG A 182 -4.02 7.64 -11.38
N LEU A 183 -2.89 6.94 -11.41
CA LEU A 183 -2.87 5.48 -11.50
C LEU A 183 -3.46 4.86 -10.23
N ARG A 184 -3.02 5.29 -9.04
CA ARG A 184 -3.56 4.82 -7.75
C ARG A 184 -5.04 5.11 -7.63
N ALA A 185 -5.47 6.30 -8.03
CA ALA A 185 -6.88 6.67 -8.07
C ALA A 185 -7.69 5.78 -9.04
N ARG A 186 -7.18 5.54 -10.26
CA ARG A 186 -7.83 4.62 -11.21
C ARG A 186 -8.01 3.23 -10.60
N MET A 187 -6.94 2.68 -10.02
CA MET A 187 -6.98 1.34 -9.43
C MET A 187 -7.91 1.30 -8.21
N PHE A 188 -7.98 2.37 -7.42
CA PHE A 188 -8.97 2.48 -6.34
C PHE A 188 -10.40 2.32 -6.87
N TYR A 189 -10.79 3.06 -7.91
CA TYR A 189 -12.13 2.95 -8.49
C TYR A 189 -12.40 1.56 -9.07
N LEU A 190 -11.41 0.99 -9.77
CA LEU A 190 -11.55 -0.34 -10.36
C LEU A 190 -11.70 -1.43 -9.29
N HIS A 191 -10.85 -1.41 -8.28
CA HIS A 191 -10.76 -2.46 -7.27
C HIS A 191 -11.84 -2.42 -6.21
N PHE A 192 -12.24 -1.22 -5.78
CA PHE A 192 -13.07 -1.05 -4.59
C PHE A 192 -14.47 -0.49 -4.88
N LEU A 193 -14.69 0.07 -6.08
CA LEU A 193 -16.00 0.56 -6.51
C LEU A 193 -16.49 -0.12 -7.79
N GLY A 194 -15.70 -1.04 -8.38
CA GLY A 194 -16.05 -1.73 -9.62
C GLY A 194 -16.19 -0.83 -10.84
N VAL A 195 -15.56 0.36 -10.83
CA VAL A 195 -15.66 1.36 -11.90
C VAL A 195 -14.35 1.43 -12.69
N ASP A 196 -14.36 1.04 -13.97
CA ASP A 196 -13.24 1.35 -14.87
C ASP A 196 -13.38 2.76 -15.43
N ILE A 197 -12.62 3.70 -14.85
CA ILE A 197 -12.59 5.10 -15.29
C ILE A 197 -12.22 5.24 -16.77
N LEU A 198 -11.43 4.33 -17.34
CA LEU A 198 -11.05 4.41 -18.75
C LEU A 198 -12.20 4.05 -19.70
N GLU A 199 -13.23 3.35 -19.21
CA GLU A 199 -14.44 3.06 -19.99
C GLU A 199 -15.47 4.21 -19.94
N LEU A 200 -15.28 5.18 -19.03
CA LEU A 200 -16.19 6.33 -18.90
C LEU A 200 -15.98 7.40 -19.98
N ALA A 201 -14.84 7.41 -20.67
CA ALA A 201 -14.50 8.45 -21.65
C ALA A 201 -14.99 8.08 -23.07
N ALA A 202 -15.53 9.07 -23.80
CA ALA A 202 -15.73 8.94 -25.23
C ALA A 202 -14.37 8.82 -25.93
N ARG A 203 -14.15 7.71 -26.66
CA ARG A 203 -12.93 7.52 -27.46
C ARG A 203 -12.83 8.63 -28.52
N GLY A 204 -11.71 9.34 -28.59
CA GLY A 204 -11.43 10.30 -29.67
C GLY A 204 -11.14 11.75 -29.28
N SER A 205 -10.81 12.06 -28.02
CA SER A 205 -10.39 13.41 -27.62
C SER A 205 -9.02 13.79 -28.21
N ASP A 206 -8.94 14.95 -28.88
CA ASP A 206 -7.67 15.54 -29.33
C ASP A 206 -7.01 16.31 -28.17
N ALA A 207 -6.16 15.62 -27.42
CA ALA A 207 -5.45 16.19 -26.28
C ALA A 207 -4.52 17.36 -26.67
N ALA A 208 -4.02 17.39 -27.91
CA ALA A 208 -3.14 18.46 -28.38
C ALA A 208 -3.93 19.75 -28.62
N ALA A 209 -5.10 19.65 -29.26
CA ALA A 209 -6.00 20.78 -29.43
C ALA A 209 -6.47 21.34 -28.08
N ALA A 210 -6.84 20.47 -27.13
CA ALA A 210 -7.23 20.88 -25.78
C ALA A 210 -6.10 21.63 -25.05
N THR A 211 -4.86 21.12 -25.14
CA THR A 211 -3.67 21.73 -24.53
C THR A 211 -3.33 23.08 -25.16
N ALA A 212 -3.58 23.27 -26.46
CA ALA A 212 -3.40 24.55 -27.12
C ALA A 212 -4.48 25.58 -26.75
N ALA A 213 -5.71 25.12 -26.49
CA ALA A 213 -6.85 25.99 -26.21
C ALA A 213 -6.97 26.41 -24.74
N PHE A 214 -6.50 25.59 -23.80
CA PHE A 214 -6.70 25.79 -22.36
C PHE A 214 -5.38 25.75 -21.58
N PRO A 215 -5.11 26.73 -20.68
CA PRO A 215 -3.96 26.68 -19.78
C PRO A 215 -3.92 25.43 -18.87
N THR A 216 -5.09 24.94 -18.46
CA THR A 216 -5.24 23.74 -17.62
C THR A 216 -6.38 22.88 -18.17
N PRO A 217 -6.11 22.10 -19.24
CA PRO A 217 -7.16 21.35 -19.95
C PRO A 217 -7.96 20.42 -19.03
N VAL A 218 -7.29 19.76 -18.09
CA VAL A 218 -7.90 18.83 -17.12
C VAL A 218 -8.97 19.48 -16.23
N MET A 219 -8.97 20.80 -16.08
CA MET A 219 -9.96 21.56 -15.30
C MET A 219 -10.88 22.45 -16.15
N GLN A 220 -10.57 22.64 -17.44
CA GLN A 220 -11.23 23.66 -18.28
C GLN A 220 -11.85 23.07 -19.56
N ALA A 221 -11.20 22.07 -20.16
CA ALA A 221 -11.68 21.41 -21.36
C ALA A 221 -12.74 20.37 -20.98
N GLY A 222 -13.97 20.52 -21.47
CA GLY A 222 -15.10 19.68 -21.05
C GLY A 222 -14.85 18.18 -21.24
N GLU A 223 -14.15 17.82 -22.31
CA GLU A 223 -13.74 16.46 -22.65
C GLU A 223 -12.70 15.87 -21.69
N CYS A 224 -11.91 16.70 -21.01
CA CYS A 224 -10.97 16.24 -19.98
C CYS A 224 -11.63 16.25 -18.59
N VAL A 225 -12.39 17.30 -18.29
CA VAL A 225 -13.06 17.50 -16.99
C VAL A 225 -13.97 16.33 -16.62
N VAL A 226 -14.61 15.69 -17.61
CA VAL A 226 -15.54 14.56 -17.39
C VAL A 226 -14.91 13.44 -16.56
N CYS A 227 -13.64 13.11 -16.78
CA CYS A 227 -12.94 12.08 -16.01
C CYS A 227 -12.15 12.71 -14.85
N HIS A 228 -11.49 13.84 -15.09
CA HIS A 228 -10.61 14.45 -14.09
C HIS A 228 -11.35 14.96 -12.85
N LYS A 229 -12.60 15.39 -12.98
CA LYS A 229 -13.43 15.81 -11.84
C LYS A 229 -13.67 14.68 -10.82
N THR A 230 -13.62 13.42 -11.27
CA THR A 230 -13.78 12.23 -10.43
C THR A 230 -12.43 11.65 -9.99
N LEU A 231 -11.45 11.64 -10.91
CA LEU A 231 -10.15 11.01 -10.71
C LEU A 231 -9.18 11.86 -9.87
N ASP A 232 -9.07 13.16 -10.15
CA ASP A 232 -8.07 14.03 -9.54
C ASP A 232 -8.29 14.22 -8.02
N PRO A 233 -9.53 14.34 -7.50
CA PRO A 233 -9.75 14.43 -6.06
C PRO A 233 -9.21 13.22 -5.30
N VAL A 234 -9.43 12.00 -5.82
CA VAL A 234 -8.90 10.77 -5.20
C VAL A 234 -7.38 10.71 -5.36
N ALA A 235 -6.84 11.12 -6.50
CA ALA A 235 -5.40 11.18 -6.71
C ALA A 235 -4.72 12.13 -5.71
N GLY A 236 -5.36 13.26 -5.39
CA GLY A 236 -4.92 14.19 -4.37
C GLY A 236 -4.92 13.61 -2.95
N LEU A 237 -5.72 12.59 -2.65
CA LEU A 237 -5.69 11.91 -1.34
C LEU A 237 -4.38 11.10 -1.15
N PHE A 238 -3.68 10.74 -2.22
CA PHE A 238 -2.37 10.08 -2.17
C PHE A 238 -1.18 11.08 -2.16
N GLN A 239 -1.43 12.37 -1.94
CA GLN A 239 -0.42 13.45 -2.03
C GLN A 239 0.85 13.25 -1.17
N ASP A 240 0.75 12.47 -0.10
CA ASP A 240 1.84 12.16 0.81
C ASP A 240 2.75 11.01 0.36
N TYR A 241 2.35 10.32 -0.71
CA TYR A 241 3.10 9.22 -1.29
C TYR A 241 3.74 9.67 -2.60
N TRP A 242 4.36 10.85 -2.59
CA TRP A 242 4.91 11.54 -3.77
C TRP A 242 6.41 11.30 -3.93
N ARG A 243 6.76 10.05 -4.22
CA ARG A 243 8.13 9.60 -4.48
C ARG A 243 8.12 8.59 -5.63
N PHE A 244 9.15 8.63 -6.47
CA PHE A 244 9.19 7.88 -7.75
C PHE A 244 10.12 6.67 -7.71
N ASP A 245 11.04 6.64 -6.75
CA ASP A 245 11.90 5.49 -6.47
C ASP A 245 11.46 4.87 -5.15
N ALA A 246 10.69 3.79 -5.23
CA ALA A 246 10.19 3.06 -4.06
C ALA A 246 11.32 2.47 -3.20
N ASN A 247 12.50 2.19 -3.78
CA ASN A 247 13.65 1.74 -3.00
C ASN A 247 14.16 2.83 -2.07
N PHE A 248 14.16 4.08 -2.54
CA PHE A 248 14.53 5.22 -1.73
C PHE A 248 13.39 5.59 -0.77
N SER A 249 12.20 5.88 -1.30
CA SER A 249 11.05 6.26 -0.48
C SER A 249 9.71 6.01 -1.17
N ILE A 250 8.69 5.59 -0.40
CA ILE A 250 7.29 5.55 -0.86
C ILE A 250 6.53 6.74 -0.30
N TYR A 251 6.65 6.97 1.02
CA TYR A 251 6.15 8.17 1.69
C TYR A 251 7.08 9.36 1.41
N GLY A 252 6.53 10.55 1.27
CA GLY A 252 7.29 11.76 1.10
C GLY A 252 6.45 12.85 0.47
N ARG A 253 6.39 13.98 1.15
CA ARG A 253 5.60 15.13 0.72
C ARG A 253 6.30 15.87 -0.42
N ARG A 254 5.51 16.49 -1.29
CA ARG A 254 6.00 17.50 -2.24
C ARG A 254 6.33 18.78 -1.46
N ARG A 255 7.56 19.31 -1.64
CA ARG A 255 8.06 20.48 -0.88
C ARG A 255 7.23 21.74 -1.09
N GLU A 256 6.78 21.94 -2.33
CA GLU A 256 6.01 23.11 -2.78
C GLU A 256 4.49 22.97 -2.50
N GLY A 257 4.07 21.96 -1.73
CA GLY A 257 2.66 21.63 -1.60
C GLY A 257 2.12 20.80 -2.77
N TRP A 258 0.86 20.40 -2.70
CA TRP A 258 0.21 19.65 -3.78
C TRP A 258 -0.11 20.57 -4.96
N PHE A 259 -0.34 19.96 -6.12
CA PHE A 259 -0.60 20.69 -7.37
C PHE A 259 -1.91 21.48 -7.31
N GLU A 260 -1.90 22.71 -7.83
CA GLU A 260 -3.07 23.60 -7.89
C GLU A 260 -3.77 23.57 -9.26
N ASP A 261 -3.11 23.02 -10.29
CA ASP A 261 -3.62 22.79 -11.64
C ASP A 261 -4.36 21.44 -11.77
N MET A 262 -5.02 21.01 -10.69
CA MET A 262 -5.89 19.82 -10.63
C MET A 262 -7.02 20.01 -9.63
N PHE A 263 -8.09 19.22 -9.73
CA PHE A 263 -9.17 19.27 -8.74
C PHE A 263 -8.66 18.91 -7.34
N ALA A 264 -9.14 19.66 -6.34
CA ALA A 264 -8.72 19.50 -4.95
C ALA A 264 -9.01 18.11 -4.40
N ALA A 265 -8.16 17.66 -3.46
CA ALA A 265 -8.27 16.35 -2.83
C ALA A 265 -9.65 16.15 -2.17
N GLY A 266 -10.23 14.97 -2.39
CA GLY A 266 -11.59 14.68 -1.95
C GLY A 266 -12.18 13.43 -2.60
N PHE A 267 -13.46 13.17 -2.35
CA PHE A 267 -14.19 12.03 -2.88
C PHE A 267 -15.67 12.37 -3.07
N GLU A 268 -16.22 12.09 -4.26
CA GLU A 268 -17.65 12.27 -4.60
C GLU A 268 -18.22 13.64 -4.19
N GLY A 269 -17.50 14.71 -4.54
CA GLY A 269 -17.89 16.10 -4.26
C GLY A 269 -17.64 16.59 -2.84
N GLN A 270 -17.16 15.73 -1.93
CA GLN A 270 -16.70 16.13 -0.60
C GLN A 270 -15.21 16.44 -0.64
N ALA A 271 -14.83 17.66 -0.28
CA ALA A 271 -13.43 18.04 -0.13
C ALA A 271 -12.83 17.38 1.12
N LEU A 272 -11.55 17.03 1.06
CA LEU A 272 -10.77 16.61 2.21
C LEU A 272 -10.65 17.77 3.22
N PRO A 273 -11.12 17.62 4.46
CA PRO A 273 -10.90 18.62 5.50
C PRO A 273 -9.40 18.81 5.77
N PRO A 274 -8.90 20.05 5.96
CA PRO A 274 -7.49 20.31 6.23
C PRO A 274 -6.92 19.51 7.42
N GLU A 275 -7.70 19.33 8.46
CA GLU A 275 -7.36 18.57 9.67
C GLU A 275 -7.18 17.06 9.42
N ASP A 276 -7.78 16.53 8.35
CA ASP A 276 -7.73 15.11 7.98
C ASP A 276 -6.63 14.82 6.94
N ARG A 277 -5.88 15.84 6.53
CA ARG A 277 -4.82 15.74 5.51
C ARG A 277 -3.79 14.67 5.83
N TRP A 278 -3.38 14.55 7.09
CA TRP A 278 -2.40 13.55 7.55
C TRP A 278 -2.93 12.11 7.48
N ARG A 279 -4.26 11.93 7.46
CA ARG A 279 -4.95 10.63 7.41
C ARG A 279 -5.85 10.49 6.18
N SER A 280 -5.47 11.13 5.08
CA SER A 280 -6.29 11.25 3.85
C SER A 280 -6.81 9.92 3.30
N LEU A 281 -6.02 8.84 3.38
CA LEU A 281 -6.45 7.52 2.92
C LEU A 281 -7.43 6.82 3.90
N GLN A 282 -7.33 7.06 5.21
CA GLN A 282 -8.33 6.60 6.17
C GLN A 282 -9.66 7.32 5.94
N TRP A 283 -9.59 8.64 5.70
CA TRP A 283 -10.74 9.46 5.35
C TRP A 283 -11.44 8.98 4.06
N LEU A 284 -10.65 8.53 3.07
CA LEU A 284 -11.16 7.91 1.85
C LEU A 284 -11.86 6.59 2.17
N ALA A 285 -11.17 5.69 2.86
CA ALA A 285 -11.68 4.36 3.23
C ALA A 285 -13.02 4.46 3.98
N GLU A 286 -13.13 5.34 4.97
CA GLU A 286 -14.36 5.59 5.74
C GLU A 286 -15.57 5.96 4.86
N ARG A 287 -15.33 6.64 3.73
CA ARG A 287 -16.37 7.03 2.77
C ARG A 287 -16.64 5.93 1.77
N THR A 288 -15.60 5.27 1.28
CA THR A 288 -15.73 4.15 0.32
C THR A 288 -16.57 3.03 0.90
N VAL A 289 -16.37 2.65 2.17
CA VAL A 289 -17.16 1.57 2.78
C VAL A 289 -18.62 1.94 3.09
N ARG A 290 -18.99 3.22 2.93
CA ARG A 290 -20.37 3.72 3.02
C ARG A 290 -20.96 3.99 1.64
N ASP A 291 -20.17 3.85 0.59
CA ASP A 291 -20.64 3.97 -0.78
C ASP A 291 -21.56 2.78 -1.09
N PRO A 292 -22.74 3.00 -1.70
CA PRO A 292 -23.68 1.93 -2.01
C PRO A 292 -23.29 1.09 -3.23
N ARG A 293 -22.27 1.51 -4.01
CA ARG A 293 -21.71 0.73 -5.12
C ARG A 293 -20.83 -0.40 -4.61
#